data_AF-W4LKR3-F1
#
_entry.id   AF-W4LKR3-F1
#
_cell.length_a   1.000
_cell.length_b   1.000
_cell.length_c   1.000
_cell.angle_alpha   90.00
_cell.angle_beta   90.00
_cell.angle_gamma   90.00
#
_symmetry.space_group_name_H-M   'P 1'
#
loop_
_entity.id
_entity.type
_entity.pdbx_description
1 polymer ?
#
loop_
_entity_poly.entity_id
_entity_poly.type
_entity_poly.pdbx_seq_one_letter_code
_entity_poly.pdbx_strand_id
1 'polypeptide(L)'
;MSLVLMLLSTTVQPASKSALVKVAYLYKFAKFVEWPAGAFEPETQVFALCVLGTDSFVGALPSIEGKPIQGRKLEIKYFAQEPPGQGCQILFVSSSEAQRLSAILTDVERV
;
A
#
# COMPACT_ATOMS: atom_id res chain seq x y z
N MET A 1 17.09 -42.62 -6.84
CA MET A 1 16.64 -41.21 -6.91
C MET A 1 15.62 -40.99 -5.81
N SER A 2 16.02 -40.41 -4.68
CA SER A 2 15.08 -40.04 -3.60
C SER A 2 14.50 -38.66 -3.88
N LEU A 3 13.18 -38.56 -3.94
CA LEU A 3 12.47 -37.29 -3.88
C LEU A 3 12.37 -36.85 -2.40
N VAL A 4 12.84 -35.65 -2.10
CA VAL A 4 12.62 -34.99 -0.80
C VAL A 4 11.50 -33.99 -0.95
N LEU A 5 10.40 -34.19 -0.21
CA LEU A 5 9.31 -33.23 -0.12
C LEU A 5 9.66 -32.18 0.95
N MET A 6 10.07 -30.97 0.52
CA MET A 6 10.26 -29.85 1.44
C MET A 6 8.93 -29.15 1.70
N LEU A 7 8.42 -29.27 2.93
CA LEU A 7 7.30 -28.47 3.42
C LEU A 7 7.86 -27.17 4.02
N LEU A 8 7.75 -26.06 3.29
CA LEU A 8 8.08 -24.73 3.79
C LEU A 8 6.92 -24.24 4.69
N SER A 9 7.13 -24.25 6.00
CA SER A 9 6.21 -23.59 6.93
C SER A 9 6.46 -22.07 6.87
N THR A 10 5.65 -21.34 6.13
CA THR A 10 5.59 -19.87 6.26
C THR A 10 4.82 -19.53 7.52
N THR A 11 5.53 -19.12 8.58
CA THR A 11 4.87 -18.59 9.78
C THR A 11 4.29 -17.22 9.44
N VAL A 12 2.95 -17.15 9.30
CA VAL A 12 2.23 -15.87 9.26
C VAL A 12 2.25 -15.30 10.68
N GLN A 13 3.15 -14.36 10.95
CA GLN A 13 3.18 -13.65 12.21
C GLN A 13 2.03 -12.63 12.25
N PRO A 14 1.17 -12.63 13.29
CA PRO A 14 0.13 -11.63 13.42
C PRO A 14 0.74 -10.22 13.46
N ALA A 15 0.06 -9.27 12.82
CA ALA A 15 0.49 -7.88 12.80
C ALA A 15 0.72 -7.34 14.23
N SER A 16 1.87 -6.70 14.44
CA SER A 16 2.15 -6.09 15.75
C SER A 16 1.17 -4.95 16.04
N LYS A 17 0.94 -4.64 17.33
CA LYS A 17 0.14 -3.48 17.73
C LYS A 17 0.61 -2.17 17.07
N SER A 18 1.93 -1.99 16.96
CA SER A 18 2.52 -0.82 16.31
C SER A 18 2.19 -0.75 14.81
N ALA A 19 2.16 -1.88 14.11
CA ALA A 19 1.78 -1.95 12.71
C ALA A 19 0.32 -1.57 12.52
N LEU A 20 -0.59 -2.09 13.36
CA LEU A 20 -2.01 -1.73 13.32
C LEU A 20 -2.24 -0.23 13.56
N VAL A 21 -1.49 0.38 14.48
CA VAL A 21 -1.55 1.83 14.73
C VAL A 21 -1.14 2.61 13.47
N LYS A 22 -0.02 2.26 12.84
CA LYS A 22 0.43 2.90 11.59
C LYS A 22 -0.61 2.76 10.47
N VAL A 23 -1.27 1.60 10.34
CA VAL A 23 -2.32 1.37 9.32
C VAL A 23 -3.54 2.24 9.61
N ALA A 24 -3.91 2.37 10.89
CA ALA A 24 -5.00 3.25 11.29
C ALA A 24 -4.71 4.71 10.94
N TYR A 25 -3.46 5.17 11.05
CA TYR A 25 -3.06 6.51 10.59
C TYR A 25 -3.18 6.66 9.07
N LEU A 26 -2.73 5.69 8.26
CA LEU A 26 -2.91 5.74 6.80
C LEU A 26 -4.40 5.88 6.41
N TYR A 27 -5.26 5.07 7.02
CA TYR A 27 -6.70 5.15 6.77
C TYR A 27 -7.29 6.52 7.19
N LYS A 28 -6.81 7.09 8.30
CA LYS A 28 -7.20 8.44 8.72
C LYS A 28 -6.74 9.50 7.73
N PHE A 29 -5.49 9.47 7.26
CA PHE A 29 -5.01 10.42 6.26
C PHE A 29 -5.85 10.35 4.98
N ALA A 30 -6.13 9.15 4.48
CA ALA A 30 -6.99 8.97 3.31
C ALA A 30 -8.38 9.59 3.50
N LYS A 31 -8.95 9.48 4.70
CA LYS A 31 -10.28 10.00 5.04
C LYS A 31 -10.31 11.52 5.25
N PHE A 32 -9.27 12.10 5.85
CA PHE A 32 -9.27 13.48 6.33
C PHE A 32 -8.50 14.46 5.43
N VAL A 33 -7.72 13.97 4.47
CA VAL A 33 -7.15 14.83 3.41
C VAL A 33 -8.24 15.20 2.42
N GLU A 34 -8.23 16.47 2.00
CA GLU A 34 -9.05 16.97 0.91
C GLU A 34 -8.37 16.63 -0.43
N TRP A 35 -9.10 15.95 -1.31
CA TRP A 35 -8.60 15.52 -2.61
C TRP A 35 -9.06 16.50 -3.70
N PRO A 36 -8.15 16.94 -4.60
CA PRO A 36 -8.52 17.88 -5.65
C PRO A 36 -9.51 17.25 -6.65
N ALA A 37 -10.24 18.11 -7.36
CA ALA A 37 -11.03 17.69 -8.50
C ALA A 37 -10.11 17.02 -9.54
N GLY A 38 -10.46 15.81 -9.99
CA GLY A 38 -9.62 15.00 -10.89
C GLY A 38 -8.69 14.00 -10.18
N ALA A 39 -8.63 13.97 -8.85
CA ALA A 39 -7.88 12.94 -8.12
C ALA A 39 -8.42 11.52 -8.30
N PHE A 40 -9.65 11.38 -8.84
CA PHE A 40 -10.33 10.12 -9.04
C PHE A 40 -10.94 10.08 -10.43
N GLU A 41 -10.85 8.92 -11.08
CA GLU A 41 -11.58 8.65 -12.31
C GLU A 41 -13.09 8.60 -12.00
N PRO A 42 -13.95 9.33 -12.76
CA PRO A 42 -15.39 9.44 -12.49
C PRO A 42 -16.11 8.09 -12.41
N GLU A 43 -15.66 7.13 -13.21
CA GLU A 43 -16.29 5.81 -13.33
C GLU A 43 -15.84 4.81 -12.26
N THR A 44 -14.74 5.12 -11.54
CA THR A 44 -14.17 4.20 -10.54
C THR A 44 -14.66 4.53 -9.13
N GLN A 45 -15.32 3.58 -8.46
CA GLN A 45 -15.71 3.74 -7.05
C GLN A 45 -14.59 3.31 -6.08
N VAL A 46 -13.33 3.47 -6.50
CA VAL A 46 -12.15 2.95 -5.80
C VAL A 46 -11.27 4.09 -5.29
N PHE A 47 -10.75 3.91 -4.08
CA PHE A 47 -9.62 4.67 -3.54
C PHE A 47 -8.42 3.72 -3.50
N ALA A 48 -7.35 4.01 -4.22
CA ALA A 48 -6.17 3.15 -4.30
C ALA A 48 -5.06 3.62 -3.34
N LEU A 49 -4.67 2.74 -2.43
CA LEU A 49 -3.45 2.84 -1.62
C LEU A 49 -2.39 1.93 -2.22
N CYS A 50 -1.30 2.51 -2.70
CA CYS A 50 -0.23 1.77 -3.34
C CYS A 50 0.94 1.62 -2.39
N VAL A 51 1.52 0.43 -2.36
CA VAL A 51 2.60 0.03 -1.45
C VAL A 51 3.80 -0.32 -2.32
N LEU A 52 4.89 0.43 -2.17
CA LEU A 52 6.12 0.20 -2.89
C LEU A 52 7.18 -0.40 -1.97
N GLY A 53 7.73 -1.55 -2.37
CA GLY A 53 8.73 -2.30 -1.61
C GLY A 53 8.13 -3.29 -0.61
N THR A 54 8.96 -3.75 0.33
CA THR A 54 8.60 -4.80 1.31
C THR A 54 8.79 -4.28 2.73
N ASP A 55 7.77 -4.40 3.59
CA ASP A 55 7.85 -4.01 5.01
C ASP A 55 7.07 -5.00 5.87
N SER A 56 7.53 -5.23 7.10
CA SER A 56 6.77 -5.92 8.16
C SER A 56 5.38 -5.31 8.43
N PHE A 57 5.23 -4.01 8.15
CA PHE A 57 4.01 -3.24 8.20
C PHE A 57 2.93 -3.73 7.21
N VAL A 58 3.34 -4.31 6.08
CA VAL A 58 2.44 -4.78 5.02
C VAL A 58 1.44 -5.81 5.53
N GLY A 59 1.83 -6.66 6.49
CA GLY A 59 0.92 -7.66 7.06
C GLY A 59 -0.30 -7.08 7.79
N ALA A 60 -0.28 -5.79 8.16
CA ALA A 60 -1.40 -5.12 8.81
C ALA A 60 -2.38 -4.44 7.83
N LEU A 61 -1.95 -4.18 6.60
CA LEU A 61 -2.72 -3.45 5.59
C LEU A 61 -4.08 -4.09 5.25
N PRO A 62 -4.22 -5.43 5.17
CA PRO A 62 -5.52 -6.06 4.93
C PRO A 62 -6.61 -5.68 5.94
N SER A 63 -6.26 -5.18 7.13
CA SER A 63 -7.23 -4.74 8.15
C SER A 63 -8.02 -3.49 7.78
N ILE A 64 -7.62 -2.76 6.72
CA ILE A 64 -8.34 -1.59 6.20
C ILE A 64 -8.87 -1.76 4.78
N GLU A 65 -8.52 -2.86 4.10
CA GLU A 65 -9.02 -3.21 2.77
C GLU A 65 -10.55 -3.14 2.71
N GLY A 66 -11.10 -2.57 1.63
CA GLY A 66 -12.53 -2.45 1.38
C GLY A 66 -13.27 -1.44 2.27
N LYS A 67 -12.62 -0.84 3.28
CA LYS A 67 -13.25 0.20 4.10
C LYS A 67 -13.57 1.42 3.25
N PRO A 68 -14.70 2.11 3.54
CA PRO A 68 -15.10 3.27 2.76
C PRO A 68 -14.23 4.49 3.08
N ILE A 69 -13.84 5.23 2.05
CA ILE A 69 -13.18 6.53 2.10
C ILE A 69 -13.95 7.46 1.15
N GLN A 70 -14.62 8.47 1.70
CA GLN A 70 -15.38 9.46 0.91
C GLN A 70 -16.35 8.81 -0.12
N GLY A 71 -17.00 7.71 0.26
CA GLY A 71 -17.92 6.96 -0.61
C GLY A 71 -17.28 5.94 -1.55
N ARG A 72 -15.94 5.85 -1.59
CA ARG A 72 -15.17 4.90 -2.42
C ARG A 72 -14.63 3.75 -1.57
N LYS A 73 -14.50 2.55 -2.13
CA LYS A 73 -13.88 1.41 -1.44
C LYS A 73 -12.36 1.52 -1.50
N LEU A 74 -11.69 1.30 -0.37
CA LEU A 74 -10.24 1.22 -0.35
C LEU A 74 -9.75 -0.07 -1.01
N GLU A 75 -8.86 0.05 -2.00
CA GLU A 75 -8.10 -1.05 -2.59
C GLU A 75 -6.60 -0.86 -2.33
N ILE A 76 -5.91 -1.94 -1.97
CA ILE A 76 -4.47 -1.91 -1.72
C ILE A 76 -3.71 -2.62 -2.86
N LYS A 77 -2.80 -1.89 -3.48
CA LYS A 77 -2.00 -2.37 -4.63
C LYS A 77 -0.53 -2.47 -4.23
N TYR A 78 0.11 -3.60 -4.52
CA TYR A 78 1.50 -3.86 -4.16
C TYR A 78 2.42 -3.76 -5.37
N PHE A 79 3.54 -3.06 -5.22
CA PHE A 79 4.57 -2.85 -6.23
C PHE A 79 5.94 -3.21 -5.66
N ALA A 80 6.70 -4.02 -6.40
CA ALA A 80 7.99 -4.51 -5.91
C ALA A 80 9.11 -3.47 -6.08
N GLN A 81 9.21 -2.79 -7.23
CA GLN A 81 10.35 -1.91 -7.54
C GLN A 81 10.00 -0.69 -8.38
N GLU A 82 8.93 -0.73 -9.18
CA GLU A 82 8.51 0.40 -10.00
C GLU A 82 7.37 1.15 -9.32
N PRO A 83 7.47 2.47 -9.15
CA PRO A 83 6.37 3.26 -8.62
C PRO A 83 5.17 3.17 -9.59
N PRO A 84 3.94 3.20 -9.08
CA PRO A 84 2.77 3.21 -9.93
C PRO A 84 2.77 4.44 -10.84
N GLY A 85 2.60 4.21 -12.14
CA GLY A 85 2.59 5.29 -13.12
C GLY A 85 1.38 6.22 -13.02
N GLN A 86 0.20 5.72 -12.63
CA GLN A 86 -1.03 6.48 -12.37
C GLN A 86 -1.98 5.68 -11.46
N GLY A 87 -3.03 6.32 -10.93
CA GLY A 87 -4.16 5.62 -10.30
C GLY A 87 -3.94 5.18 -8.85
N CYS A 88 -3.11 5.92 -8.11
CA CYS A 88 -2.91 5.79 -6.66
C CYS A 88 -3.11 7.15 -5.99
N GLN A 89 -4.01 7.24 -5.01
CA GLN A 89 -4.19 8.47 -4.24
C GLN A 89 -3.15 8.58 -3.13
N ILE A 90 -2.71 7.45 -2.58
CA ILE A 90 -1.61 7.40 -1.60
C ILE A 90 -0.56 6.41 -2.08
N LEU A 91 0.70 6.82 -2.06
CA LEU A 91 1.86 5.96 -2.20
C LEU A 91 2.55 5.80 -0.83
N PHE A 92 2.49 4.59 -0.27
CA PHE A 92 3.30 4.19 0.87
C PHE A 92 4.63 3.64 0.35
N VAL A 93 5.74 4.30 0.68
CA VAL A 93 7.09 3.87 0.34
C VAL A 93 7.69 3.14 1.54
N SER A 94 8.00 1.85 1.36
CA SER A 94 8.61 1.02 2.40
C SER A 94 10.02 1.49 2.78
N SER A 95 10.43 1.16 4.00
CA SER A 95 11.82 1.26 4.44
C SER A 95 12.81 0.51 3.53
N SER A 96 12.39 -0.54 2.83
CA SER A 96 13.23 -1.25 1.84
C SER A 96 13.69 -0.34 0.70
N GLU A 97 12.93 0.69 0.37
CA GLU A 97 13.21 1.60 -0.74
C GLU A 97 13.98 2.86 -0.31
N ALA A 98 14.47 2.93 0.93
CA ALA A 98 15.15 4.12 1.45
C ALA A 98 16.31 4.59 0.57
N GLN A 99 17.07 3.66 -0.04
CA GLN A 99 18.19 3.99 -0.94
C GLN A 99 17.74 4.59 -2.28
N ARG A 100 16.48 4.38 -2.68
CA ARG A 100 15.91 4.83 -3.95
C ARG A 100 14.89 5.96 -3.78
N LEU A 101 14.68 6.45 -2.56
CA LEU A 101 13.65 7.44 -2.24
C LEU A 101 13.71 8.69 -3.14
N SER A 102 14.91 9.21 -3.40
CA SER A 102 15.08 10.37 -4.29
C SER A 102 14.61 10.10 -5.71
N ALA A 103 14.90 8.91 -6.26
CA ALA A 103 14.46 8.52 -7.59
C ALA A 103 12.94 8.35 -7.63
N ILE A 104 12.36 7.70 -6.62
CA ILE A 104 10.92 7.49 -6.49
C ILE A 104 10.17 8.83 -6.45
N LEU A 105 10.64 9.80 -5.65
CA LEU A 105 10.02 11.12 -5.58
C LEU A 105 10.07 11.83 -6.94
N THR A 106 11.20 11.73 -7.65
CA THR A 106 11.34 12.31 -8.99
C THR A 106 10.38 11.65 -10.00
N ASP A 107 10.15 10.35 -9.89
CA ASP A 107 9.24 9.63 -10.78
C ASP A 107 7.77 10.01 -10.53
N VAL A 108 7.37 10.17 -9.27
CA VAL A 108 6.00 10.58 -8.89
C VAL A 108 5.68 12.01 -9.33
N GLU A 109 6.67 12.91 -9.35
CA GLU A 109 6.48 14.30 -9.84
C GLU A 109 6.17 14.38 -11.34
N ARG A 110 6.43 13.33 -12.12
CA ARG A 110 6.16 13.31 -13.57
C ARG A 110 4.78 12.77 -13.94
N VAL A 111 4.02 12.31 -12.95
CA VAL A 111 2.67 11.73 -13.09
C VAL A 111 1.61 12.82 -13.03
#